data_AF-A0A938B3E6-F1
#
_entry.id   AF-A0A938B3E6-F1
#
_cell.length_a   1.000
_cell.length_b   1.000
_cell.length_c   1.000
_cell.angle_alpha   90.00
_cell.angle_beta   90.00
_cell.angle_gamma   90.00
#
_symmetry.space_group_name_H-M   'P 1'
#
loop_
_entity.id
_entity.type
_entity.pdbx_description
1 polymer ?
#
loop_
_entity_poly.entity_id
_entity_poly.type
_entity_poly.pdbx_seq_one_letter_code
_entity_poly.pdbx_strand_id
1 'polypeptide(L)'
;MQPLEAAQDLCRLAQRGGAPTPWQMRALQSPSLNQLSDSELADLGDFLAARLRSAGVRALVGEVTPAVVLAMVSAPEAVEDLLAQTHYRQQMVNAVVQAVAEGSALSLEVRSAFGVTTSQHAEVLRHAIRCRALTRADLLACVDNGVALTAKLLSPRASLPLRFETLLDAVGSGAQHPPDWGWNAEVHVNGTQGGFTVLVSNGYELWRAANFPTQEPETVAWLDETFHEGDCLYDIGANIGVYSLYALAKTHTAQAICFEPDAVNYYRLGMNMVANGFGARAVLFPVALSDHTG
;
A
#
# COMPACT_ATOMS: atom_id res chain seq x y z
N MET A 1 -5.61 45.77 -16.57
CA MET A 1 -6.50 44.88 -15.79
C MET A 1 -6.33 45.25 -14.33
N GLN A 2 -7.43 45.45 -13.60
CA GLN A 2 -7.37 45.71 -12.16
C GLN A 2 -6.96 44.40 -11.44
N PRO A 3 -6.16 44.43 -10.35
CA PRO A 3 -5.76 43.22 -9.63
C PRO A 3 -6.92 42.32 -9.21
N LEU A 4 -8.05 42.94 -8.84
CA LEU A 4 -9.27 42.23 -8.45
C LEU A 4 -9.89 41.42 -9.61
N GLU A 5 -9.87 41.97 -10.84
CA GLU A 5 -10.34 41.27 -12.03
C GLU A 5 -9.44 40.07 -12.35
N ALA A 6 -8.12 40.27 -12.26
CA ALA A 6 -7.13 39.20 -12.46
C ALA A 6 -7.31 38.07 -11.44
N ALA A 7 -7.52 38.40 -10.17
CA ALA A 7 -7.79 37.43 -9.11
C ALA A 7 -9.11 36.68 -9.35
N GLN A 8 -10.14 37.35 -9.87
CA GLN A 8 -11.42 36.73 -10.21
C GLN A 8 -11.31 35.76 -11.40
N ASP A 9 -10.51 36.10 -12.40
CA ASP A 9 -10.17 35.20 -13.51
C ASP A 9 -9.44 33.95 -13.01
N LEU A 10 -8.51 34.12 -12.07
CA LEU A 10 -7.77 33.04 -11.43
C LEU A 10 -8.69 32.08 -10.65
N CYS A 11 -9.63 32.61 -9.87
CA CYS A 11 -10.64 31.79 -9.19
C CYS A 11 -11.44 30.93 -10.19
N ARG A 12 -11.92 31.55 -11.28
CA ARG A 12 -12.70 30.85 -12.33
C ARG A 12 -11.87 29.79 -13.04
N LEU A 13 -10.61 30.09 -13.32
CA LEU A 13 -9.68 29.17 -13.96
C LEU A 13 -9.38 27.97 -13.06
N ALA A 14 -9.09 28.22 -11.78
CA ALA A 14 -8.85 27.17 -10.79
C ALA A 14 -10.06 26.25 -10.64
N GLN A 15 -11.30 26.79 -10.61
CA GLN A 15 -12.53 25.99 -10.55
C GLN A 15 -12.71 25.06 -11.76
N ARG A 16 -12.24 25.47 -12.94
CA ARG A 16 -12.30 24.66 -14.18
C ARG A 16 -11.13 23.68 -14.30
N GLY A 17 -10.27 23.59 -13.29
CA GLY A 17 -9.07 22.74 -13.33
C GLY A 17 -7.92 23.29 -14.17
N GLY A 18 -8.02 24.54 -14.64
CA GLY A 18 -6.96 25.21 -15.38
C GLY A 18 -5.86 25.77 -14.48
N ALA A 19 -4.77 26.18 -15.12
CA ALA A 19 -3.63 26.83 -14.50
C ALA A 19 -3.36 28.20 -15.14
N PRO A 20 -3.00 29.22 -14.35
CA PRO A 20 -2.71 30.55 -14.85
C PRO A 20 -1.40 30.58 -15.63
N THR A 21 -1.36 31.37 -16.68
CA THR A 21 -0.12 31.72 -17.38
C THR A 21 0.73 32.69 -16.54
N PRO A 22 2.05 32.79 -16.80
CA PRO A 22 2.90 33.79 -16.14
C PRO A 22 2.38 35.22 -16.29
N TRP A 23 1.77 35.56 -17.44
CA TRP A 23 1.14 36.85 -17.65
C TRP A 23 -0.07 37.08 -16.74
N GLN A 24 -0.93 36.08 -16.57
CA GLN A 24 -2.07 36.15 -15.64
C GLN A 24 -1.62 36.26 -14.17
N MET A 25 -0.50 35.61 -13.80
CA MET A 25 0.09 35.77 -12.48
C MET A 25 0.60 37.19 -12.24
N ARG A 26 1.31 37.79 -13.21
CA ARG A 26 1.77 39.20 -13.11
C ARG A 26 0.61 40.21 -13.09
N ALA A 27 -0.55 39.86 -13.67
CA ALA A 27 -1.73 40.71 -13.64
C ALA A 27 -2.31 40.92 -12.22
N LEU A 28 -1.89 40.11 -11.24
CA LEU A 28 -2.19 40.33 -9.81
C LEU A 28 -1.46 41.54 -9.22
N GLN A 29 -0.46 42.09 -9.94
CA GLN A 29 0.32 43.29 -9.57
C GLN A 29 1.03 43.19 -8.21
N SER A 30 1.35 41.98 -7.75
CA SER A 30 2.21 41.80 -6.57
C SER A 30 3.67 42.12 -6.92
N PRO A 31 4.35 43.00 -6.15
CA PRO A 31 5.77 43.33 -6.39
C PRO A 31 6.68 42.10 -6.37
N SER A 32 6.39 41.11 -5.52
CA SER A 32 7.17 39.87 -5.41
C SER A 32 7.00 38.98 -6.64
N LEU A 33 5.78 38.86 -7.18
CA LEU A 33 5.54 38.08 -8.41
C LEU A 33 6.26 38.66 -9.63
N ASN A 34 6.44 39.99 -9.68
CA ASN A 34 7.12 40.64 -10.80
C ASN A 34 8.63 40.36 -10.87
N GLN A 35 9.23 39.89 -9.78
CA GLN A 35 10.65 39.55 -9.70
C GLN A 35 10.95 38.12 -10.15
N LEU A 36 9.90 37.30 -10.32
CA LEU A 36 10.01 35.90 -10.68
C LEU A 36 10.14 35.70 -12.19
N SER A 37 10.89 34.66 -12.56
CA SER A 37 10.98 34.17 -13.94
C SER A 37 9.66 33.59 -14.42
N ASP A 38 9.49 33.46 -15.74
CA ASP A 38 8.29 32.85 -16.32
C ASP A 38 8.12 31.38 -15.89
N SER A 39 9.21 30.65 -15.65
CA SER A 39 9.15 29.27 -15.17
C SER A 39 8.64 29.21 -13.73
N GLU A 40 9.19 30.06 -12.84
CA GLU A 40 8.74 30.12 -11.45
C GLU A 40 7.28 30.53 -11.34
N LEU A 41 6.84 31.46 -12.19
CA LEU A 41 5.42 31.88 -12.23
C LEU A 41 4.50 30.79 -12.75
N ALA A 42 4.96 29.98 -13.70
CA ALA A 42 4.19 28.83 -14.18
C ALA A 42 4.02 27.78 -13.08
N ASP A 43 5.12 27.37 -12.44
CA ASP A 43 5.10 26.37 -11.36
C ASP A 43 4.29 26.87 -10.14
N LEU A 44 4.50 28.12 -9.73
CA LEU A 44 3.74 28.75 -8.65
C LEU A 44 2.26 28.89 -9.01
N GLY A 45 1.97 29.20 -10.27
CA GLY A 45 0.62 29.31 -10.80
C GLY A 45 -0.15 27.99 -10.73
N ASP A 46 0.48 26.90 -11.18
CA ASP A 46 -0.05 25.53 -11.06
C ASP A 46 -0.34 25.19 -9.61
N PHE A 47 0.62 25.45 -8.72
CA PHE A 47 0.49 25.17 -7.29
C PHE A 47 -0.63 25.98 -6.65
N LEU A 48 -0.70 27.29 -6.93
CA LEU A 48 -1.74 28.17 -6.42
C LEU A 48 -3.12 27.70 -6.88
N ALA A 49 -3.30 27.40 -8.17
CA ALA A 49 -4.57 26.90 -8.68
C ALA A 49 -5.00 25.57 -8.03
N ALA A 50 -4.06 24.64 -7.82
CA ALA A 50 -4.32 23.40 -7.09
C ALA A 50 -4.70 23.65 -5.62
N ARG A 51 -3.99 24.56 -4.96
CA ARG A 51 -4.22 24.95 -3.56
C ARG A 51 -5.61 25.56 -3.37
N LEU A 52 -6.05 26.43 -4.28
CA LEU A 52 -7.40 27.03 -4.28
C LEU A 52 -8.52 25.99 -4.47
N ARG A 53 -8.25 24.86 -5.13
CA ARG A 53 -9.21 23.75 -5.24
C ARG A 53 -9.24 22.83 -4.02
N SER A 54 -8.20 22.85 -3.20
CA SER A 54 -8.05 21.90 -2.09
C SER A 54 -9.16 22.08 -1.06
N ALA A 55 -9.63 20.95 -0.50
CA ALA A 55 -10.61 20.96 0.58
C ALA A 55 -10.09 21.71 1.82
N GLY A 56 -8.77 21.66 2.08
CA GLY A 56 -8.14 22.34 3.21
C GLY A 56 -8.26 23.86 3.14
N VAL A 57 -8.02 24.48 1.98
CA VAL A 57 -8.20 25.93 1.82
C VAL A 57 -9.67 26.30 1.98
N ARG A 58 -10.58 25.55 1.36
CA ARG A 58 -12.03 25.81 1.49
C ARG A 58 -12.53 25.69 2.93
N ALA A 59 -11.99 24.74 3.70
CA ALA A 59 -12.32 24.62 5.12
C ALA A 59 -11.86 25.82 5.94
N LEU A 60 -10.73 26.44 5.57
CA LEU A 60 -10.17 27.61 6.27
C LEU A 60 -10.90 28.92 5.93
N VAL A 61 -11.21 29.14 4.65
CA VAL A 61 -11.76 30.43 4.18
C VAL A 61 -13.26 30.39 3.85
N GLY A 62 -13.88 29.21 3.87
CA GLY A 62 -15.26 28.99 3.42
C GLY A 62 -15.39 29.06 1.90
N GLU A 63 -15.36 30.29 1.36
CA GLU A 63 -15.44 30.57 -0.08
C GLU A 63 -14.14 31.18 -0.59
N VAL A 64 -13.63 30.65 -1.70
CA VAL A 64 -12.45 31.19 -2.38
C VAL A 64 -12.86 32.43 -3.18
N THR A 65 -12.64 33.61 -2.61
CA THR A 65 -12.94 34.91 -3.25
C THR A 65 -11.69 35.55 -3.87
N PRO A 66 -11.83 36.50 -4.79
CA PRO A 66 -10.68 37.25 -5.35
C PRO A 66 -9.82 37.92 -4.27
N ALA A 67 -10.44 38.37 -3.17
CA ALA A 67 -9.73 38.97 -2.04
C ALA A 67 -8.79 37.95 -1.35
N VAL A 68 -9.21 36.69 -1.21
CA VAL A 68 -8.37 35.62 -0.65
C VAL A 68 -7.14 35.39 -1.53
N VAL A 69 -7.33 35.33 -2.87
CA VAL A 69 -6.21 35.15 -3.81
C VAL A 69 -5.20 36.29 -3.70
N LEU A 70 -5.68 37.54 -3.66
CA LEU A 70 -4.80 38.71 -3.50
C LEU A 70 -4.07 38.69 -2.16
N ALA A 71 -4.74 38.32 -1.07
CA ALA A 71 -4.13 38.22 0.26
C ALA A 71 -3.01 37.16 0.31
N MET A 72 -3.16 36.05 -0.43
CA MET A 72 -2.14 35.00 -0.50
C MET A 72 -0.85 35.44 -1.20
N VAL A 73 -0.91 36.47 -2.05
CA VAL A 73 0.24 36.96 -2.83
C VAL A 73 0.64 38.40 -2.50
N SER A 74 -0.01 39.03 -1.52
CA SER A 74 0.20 40.45 -1.19
C SER A 74 1.43 40.68 -0.31
N ALA A 75 1.82 39.71 0.52
CA ALA A 75 2.98 39.79 1.39
C ALA A 75 4.18 39.09 0.74
N PRO A 76 5.38 39.70 0.72
CA PRO A 76 6.58 39.06 0.18
C PRO A 76 6.89 37.70 0.81
N GLU A 77 6.79 37.63 2.14
CA GLU A 77 7.01 36.41 2.93
C GLU A 77 6.05 35.28 2.50
N ALA A 78 4.78 35.62 2.21
CA ALA A 78 3.79 34.63 1.76
C ALA A 78 4.13 34.08 0.37
N VAL A 79 4.64 34.92 -0.54
CA VAL A 79 5.09 34.48 -1.87
C VAL A 79 6.32 33.60 -1.76
N GLU A 80 7.29 33.95 -0.90
CA GLU A 80 8.46 33.14 -0.61
C GLU A 80 8.08 31.76 -0.04
N ASP A 81 7.15 31.71 0.91
CA ASP A 81 6.63 30.45 1.47
C ASP A 81 5.94 29.58 0.41
N LEU A 82 5.17 30.18 -0.50
CA LEU A 82 4.52 29.45 -1.58
C LEU A 82 5.55 28.92 -2.59
N LEU A 83 6.59 29.68 -2.89
CA LEU A 83 7.70 29.25 -3.75
C LEU A 83 8.49 28.11 -3.11
N ALA A 84 8.82 28.20 -1.83
CA ALA A 84 9.50 27.15 -1.09
C ALA A 84 8.69 25.84 -1.13
N GLN A 85 7.37 25.92 -0.94
CA GLN A 85 6.47 24.76 -1.05
C GLN A 85 6.41 24.21 -2.49
N THR A 86 6.42 25.08 -3.49
CA THR A 86 6.42 24.69 -4.90
C THR A 86 7.71 23.93 -5.24
N HIS A 87 8.87 24.48 -4.86
CA HIS A 87 10.17 23.85 -5.06
C HIS A 87 10.30 22.51 -4.34
N TYR A 88 9.85 22.44 -3.08
CA TYR A 88 9.84 21.20 -2.31
C TYR A 88 9.04 20.10 -3.03
N ARG A 89 7.82 20.41 -3.48
CA ARG A 89 6.97 19.46 -4.23
C ARG A 89 7.66 18.99 -5.51
N GLN A 90 8.25 19.91 -6.26
CA GLN A 90 8.96 19.61 -7.50
C GLN A 90 10.16 18.69 -7.24
N GLN A 91 10.91 18.94 -6.17
CA GLN A 91 12.04 18.13 -5.72
C GLN A 91 11.60 16.71 -5.34
N MET A 92 10.53 16.57 -4.55
CA MET A 92 10.00 15.25 -4.16
C MET A 92 9.53 14.44 -5.36
N VAL A 93 8.87 15.08 -6.33
CA VAL A 93 8.43 14.42 -7.56
C VAL A 93 9.61 14.03 -8.45
N ASN A 94 10.63 14.88 -8.57
CA ASN A 94 11.87 14.53 -9.28
C ASN A 94 12.56 13.33 -8.64
N ALA A 95 12.72 13.36 -7.32
CA ALA A 95 13.38 12.30 -6.57
C ALA A 95 12.65 10.96 -6.68
N VAL A 96 11.31 10.93 -6.56
CA VAL A 96 10.57 9.66 -6.70
C VAL A 96 10.65 9.11 -8.12
N VAL A 97 10.51 9.96 -9.14
CA VAL A 97 10.56 9.52 -10.55
C VAL A 97 11.96 9.00 -10.89
N GLN A 98 13.01 9.68 -10.44
CA GLN A 98 14.38 9.25 -10.63
C GLN A 98 14.65 7.91 -9.92
N ALA A 99 14.26 7.77 -8.65
CA ALA A 99 14.45 6.54 -7.90
C ALA A 99 13.72 5.34 -8.54
N VAL A 100 12.52 5.57 -9.10
CA VAL A 100 11.77 4.54 -9.83
C VAL A 100 12.49 4.12 -11.11
N ALA A 101 13.04 5.08 -11.85
CA ALA A 101 13.77 4.83 -13.10
C ALA A 101 15.08 4.08 -12.88
N GLU A 102 15.81 4.40 -11.81
CA GLU A 102 17.08 3.79 -11.43
C GLU A 102 16.91 2.47 -10.65
N GLY A 103 15.68 2.17 -10.19
CA GLY A 103 15.41 1.01 -9.34
C GLY A 103 15.98 1.14 -7.92
N SER A 104 16.31 2.36 -7.48
CA SER A 104 16.91 2.64 -6.19
C SER A 104 15.87 2.76 -5.06
N ALA A 105 16.34 2.71 -3.81
CA ALA A 105 15.50 2.89 -2.63
C ALA A 105 14.90 4.30 -2.57
N LEU A 106 13.64 4.42 -2.13
CA LEU A 106 13.04 5.73 -1.88
C LEU A 106 13.64 6.33 -0.61
N SER A 107 14.13 7.58 -0.67
CA SER A 107 14.65 8.29 0.49
C SER A 107 13.57 8.49 1.56
N LEU A 108 13.97 8.72 2.81
CA LEU A 108 13.02 8.98 3.91
C LEU A 108 12.14 10.21 3.62
N GLU A 109 12.71 11.24 2.99
CA GLU A 109 11.99 12.45 2.59
C GLU A 109 10.89 12.15 1.55
N VAL A 110 11.24 11.40 0.49
CA VAL A 110 10.25 10.96 -0.52
C VAL A 110 9.19 10.08 0.11
N ARG A 111 9.58 9.17 1.01
CA ARG A 111 8.64 8.31 1.70
C ARG A 111 7.66 9.11 2.55
N SER A 112 8.14 10.09 3.30
CA SER A 112 7.29 11.00 4.08
C SER A 112 6.34 11.78 3.18
N ALA A 113 6.86 12.37 2.10
CA ALA A 113 6.09 13.20 1.16
C ALA A 113 4.91 12.46 0.51
N PHE A 114 5.02 11.14 0.31
CA PHE A 114 3.97 10.32 -0.30
C PHE A 114 3.26 9.39 0.71
N GLY A 115 3.51 9.52 2.01
CA GLY A 115 2.91 8.65 3.03
C GLY A 115 3.30 7.17 2.88
N VAL A 116 4.48 6.88 2.35
CA VAL A 116 5.00 5.54 2.10
C VAL A 116 5.61 4.96 3.37
N THR A 117 4.76 4.35 4.19
CA THR A 117 5.17 3.77 5.49
C THR A 117 5.83 2.40 5.37
N THR A 118 5.55 1.63 4.30
CA THR A 118 6.05 0.26 4.10
C THR A 118 6.74 0.12 2.73
N SER A 119 7.54 -0.93 2.56
CA SER A 119 8.08 -1.38 1.28
C SER A 119 6.98 -1.75 0.29
N GLN A 120 5.84 -2.29 0.77
CA GLN A 120 4.68 -2.56 -0.08
C GLN A 120 4.06 -1.27 -0.62
N HIS A 121 3.91 -0.23 0.21
CA HIS A 121 3.50 1.10 -0.25
C HIS A 121 4.49 1.65 -1.30
N ALA A 122 5.79 1.45 -1.09
CA ALA A 122 6.82 1.89 -2.03
C ALA A 122 6.69 1.18 -3.38
N GLU A 123 6.43 -0.13 -3.39
CA GLU A 123 6.29 -0.89 -4.63
C GLU A 123 4.97 -0.61 -5.35
N VAL A 124 3.86 -0.37 -4.63
CA VAL A 124 2.62 0.14 -5.24
C VAL A 124 2.87 1.45 -5.97
N LEU A 125 3.53 2.41 -5.29
CA LEU A 125 3.85 3.72 -5.86
C LEU A 125 4.77 3.58 -7.08
N ARG A 126 5.83 2.76 -6.98
CA ARG A 126 6.75 2.47 -8.09
C ARG A 126 6.02 1.83 -9.27
N HIS A 127 5.19 0.84 -9.03
CA HIS A 127 4.43 0.16 -10.07
C HIS A 127 3.49 1.13 -10.78
N ALA A 128 2.76 1.96 -10.05
CA ALA A 128 1.88 2.97 -10.62
C ALA A 128 2.64 3.98 -11.50
N ILE A 129 3.85 4.37 -11.10
CA ILE A 129 4.71 5.27 -11.90
C ILE A 129 5.24 4.53 -13.15
N ARG A 130 5.77 3.31 -13.01
CA ARG A 130 6.31 2.50 -14.14
C ARG A 130 5.25 2.23 -15.20
N CYS A 131 4.04 1.89 -14.78
CA CYS A 131 2.91 1.63 -15.68
C CYS A 131 2.21 2.91 -16.17
N ARG A 132 2.74 4.10 -15.85
CA ARG A 132 2.18 5.41 -16.22
C ARG A 132 0.74 5.62 -15.73
N ALA A 133 0.35 4.94 -14.66
CA ALA A 133 -0.94 5.14 -13.98
C ALA A 133 -0.96 6.43 -13.16
N LEU A 134 0.21 6.91 -12.72
CA LEU A 134 0.39 8.24 -12.13
C LEU A 134 1.24 9.11 -13.06
N THR A 135 0.66 10.21 -13.52
CA THR A 135 1.40 11.24 -14.26
C THR A 135 2.20 12.11 -13.30
N ARG A 136 3.12 12.92 -13.84
CA ARG A 136 3.86 13.91 -13.04
C ARG A 136 2.93 14.91 -12.35
N ALA A 137 1.87 15.34 -13.03
CA ALA A 137 0.87 16.23 -12.45
C ALA A 137 0.11 15.56 -11.29
N ASP A 138 -0.20 14.27 -11.43
CA ASP A 138 -0.80 13.50 -10.34
C ASP A 138 0.12 13.43 -9.12
N LEU A 139 1.41 13.14 -9.33
CA LEU A 139 2.40 13.07 -8.25
C LEU A 139 2.51 14.42 -7.52
N LEU A 140 2.56 15.54 -8.24
CA LEU A 140 2.60 16.88 -7.64
C LEU A 140 1.39 17.17 -6.75
N ALA A 141 0.20 16.73 -7.18
CA ALA A 141 -1.03 16.85 -6.41
C ALA A 141 -1.07 15.93 -5.16
N CYS A 142 -0.26 14.86 -5.16
CA CYS A 142 -0.21 13.86 -4.10
C CYS A 142 0.84 14.13 -3.02
N VAL A 143 1.81 15.02 -3.25
CA VAL A 143 2.79 15.41 -2.22
C VAL A 143 2.07 15.98 -0.99
N ASP A 144 2.34 15.39 0.17
CA ASP A 144 1.71 15.60 1.47
C ASP A 144 0.18 15.45 1.45
N ASN A 145 -0.34 14.66 0.52
CA ASN A 145 -1.77 14.45 0.32
C ASN A 145 -2.07 12.96 0.08
N GLY A 146 -1.93 12.17 1.14
CA GLY A 146 -2.16 10.73 1.11
C GLY A 146 -3.56 10.34 0.62
N VAL A 147 -4.59 11.14 0.93
CA VAL A 147 -5.97 10.89 0.47
C VAL A 147 -6.06 10.95 -1.06
N ALA A 148 -5.45 11.96 -1.69
CA ALA A 148 -5.43 12.06 -3.15
C ALA A 148 -4.63 10.91 -3.80
N LEU A 149 -3.53 10.50 -3.17
CA LEU A 149 -2.74 9.37 -3.63
C LEU A 149 -3.53 8.06 -3.56
N THR A 150 -4.15 7.77 -2.41
CA THR A 150 -5.00 6.59 -2.23
C THR A 150 -6.12 6.56 -3.28
N ALA A 151 -6.82 7.68 -3.49
CA ALA A 151 -7.90 7.74 -4.49
C ALA A 151 -7.44 7.36 -5.90
N LYS A 152 -6.22 7.76 -6.29
CA LYS A 152 -5.64 7.40 -7.60
C LYS A 152 -5.15 5.96 -7.67
N LEU A 153 -4.69 5.41 -6.56
CA LEU A 153 -4.18 4.03 -6.47
C LEU A 153 -5.28 2.96 -6.30
N LEU A 154 -6.52 3.34 -6.02
CA LEU A 154 -7.65 2.40 -5.92
C LEU A 154 -8.07 1.79 -7.27
N SER A 155 -7.73 2.43 -8.39
CA SER A 155 -8.16 2.01 -9.73
C SER A 155 -7.23 0.99 -10.42
N PRO A 156 -5.89 1.10 -10.34
CA PRO A 156 -4.99 0.15 -10.98
C PRO A 156 -4.92 -1.17 -10.17
N ARG A 157 -5.18 -2.31 -10.82
CA ARG A 157 -4.83 -3.62 -10.26
C ARG A 157 -3.34 -3.86 -10.47
N ALA A 158 -2.56 -3.78 -9.40
CA ALA A 158 -1.14 -4.11 -9.43
C ALA A 158 -0.94 -5.57 -8.97
N SER A 159 -0.31 -6.40 -9.81
CA SER A 159 0.27 -7.67 -9.38
C SER A 159 1.61 -7.38 -8.73
N LEU A 160 1.66 -7.43 -7.40
CA LEU A 160 2.87 -7.16 -6.63
C LEU A 160 3.41 -8.48 -6.08
N PRO A 161 4.74 -8.69 -6.12
CA PRO A 161 5.35 -9.79 -5.40
C PRO A 161 5.09 -9.59 -3.90
N LEU A 162 4.66 -10.66 -3.22
CA LEU A 162 4.50 -10.64 -1.77
C LEU A 162 5.87 -10.47 -1.12
N ARG A 163 6.07 -9.35 -0.43
CA ARG A 163 7.29 -9.05 0.33
C ARG A 163 6.96 -8.96 1.80
N PHE A 164 7.80 -9.57 2.61
CA PHE A 164 7.70 -9.55 4.06
C PHE A 164 8.75 -8.61 4.62
N GLU A 165 8.31 -7.59 5.35
CA GLU A 165 9.21 -6.71 6.07
C GLU A 165 9.64 -7.39 7.37
N THR A 166 10.93 -7.62 7.48
CA THR A 166 11.61 -7.86 8.74
C THR A 166 11.91 -6.52 9.41
N LEU A 167 12.14 -6.52 10.73
CA LEU A 167 12.63 -5.32 11.43
C LEU A 167 13.93 -4.79 10.81
N LEU A 168 14.72 -5.64 10.12
CA LEU A 168 15.94 -5.26 9.42
C LEU A 168 15.66 -4.44 8.15
N ASP A 169 14.54 -4.71 7.46
CA ASP A 169 14.12 -3.94 6.27
C ASP A 169 13.74 -2.49 6.62
N ALA A 170 13.25 -2.25 7.84
CA ALA A 170 12.92 -0.91 8.33
C ALA A 170 14.16 -0.05 8.62
N VAL A 171 15.31 -0.68 8.91
CA VAL A 171 16.56 0.00 9.30
C VAL A 171 17.54 0.13 8.11
N GLY A 172 17.11 -0.26 6.91
CA GLY A 172 17.89 -0.04 5.69
C GLY A 172 19.14 -0.90 5.56
N SER A 173 19.25 -2.01 6.31
CA SER A 173 20.30 -2.99 6.05
C SER A 173 20.00 -3.69 4.73
N GLY A 174 20.73 -3.29 3.69
CA GLY A 174 20.62 -3.90 2.38
C GLY A 174 20.91 -5.40 2.38
N ALA A 175 20.44 -6.02 1.28
CA ALA A 175 20.75 -7.36 0.81
C ALA A 175 20.10 -8.51 1.60
N GLN A 176 18.85 -8.82 1.28
CA GLN A 176 18.53 -10.00 0.46
C GLN A 176 17.33 -9.65 -0.45
N HIS A 177 17.38 -10.03 -1.73
CA HIS A 177 16.14 -10.07 -2.51
C HIS A 177 15.27 -11.15 -1.87
N PRO A 178 14.12 -10.82 -1.26
CA PRO A 178 13.21 -11.86 -0.84
C PRO A 178 12.83 -12.66 -2.09
N PRO A 179 12.77 -13.99 -1.99
CA PRO A 179 12.39 -14.83 -3.12
C PRO A 179 11.08 -14.32 -3.74
N ASP A 180 11.03 -14.29 -5.08
CA ASP A 180 9.84 -13.84 -5.80
C ASP A 180 8.77 -14.93 -5.68
N TRP A 181 7.80 -14.70 -4.80
CA TRP A 181 6.78 -15.69 -4.50
C TRP A 181 5.59 -15.48 -5.41
N GLY A 182 5.46 -16.40 -6.35
CA GLY A 182 4.27 -16.51 -7.18
C GLY A 182 3.04 -16.84 -6.34
N TRP A 183 1.86 -16.59 -6.92
CA TRP A 183 0.61 -17.06 -6.34
C TRP A 183 0.63 -18.60 -6.26
N ASN A 184 0.36 -19.16 -5.08
CA ASN A 184 0.52 -20.58 -4.76
C ASN A 184 1.97 -21.07 -4.76
N ALA A 185 2.93 -20.22 -4.38
CA ALA A 185 4.28 -20.70 -4.11
C ALA A 185 4.26 -21.79 -3.04
N GLU A 186 5.09 -22.81 -3.20
CA GLU A 186 5.22 -23.89 -2.23
C GLU A 186 6.21 -23.51 -1.14
N VAL A 187 5.78 -23.62 0.11
CA VAL A 187 6.64 -23.47 1.29
C VAL A 187 6.66 -24.79 2.04
N HIS A 188 7.82 -25.43 2.09
CA HIS A 188 8.00 -26.65 2.86
C HIS A 188 8.23 -26.32 4.33
N VAL A 189 7.36 -26.83 5.18
CA VAL A 189 7.43 -26.72 6.64
C VAL A 189 7.99 -28.02 7.19
N ASN A 190 9.11 -27.93 7.91
CA ASN A 190 9.70 -29.07 8.59
C ASN A 190 9.17 -29.12 10.02
N GLY A 191 8.41 -30.16 10.35
CA GLY A 191 8.08 -30.50 11.72
C GLY A 191 9.08 -31.50 12.32
N THR A 192 8.93 -31.81 13.61
CA THR A 192 9.86 -32.67 14.36
C THR A 192 9.83 -34.13 13.88
N GLN A 193 8.67 -34.61 13.42
CA GLN A 193 8.45 -36.00 13.00
C GLN A 193 7.86 -36.14 11.58
N GLY A 194 7.92 -35.09 10.77
CA GLY A 194 7.40 -35.09 9.41
C GLY A 194 7.40 -33.69 8.80
N GLY A 195 7.39 -33.61 7.47
CA GLY A 195 7.33 -32.35 6.73
C GLY A 195 6.07 -32.27 5.87
N PHE A 196 5.56 -31.06 5.67
CA PHE A 196 4.42 -30.80 4.80
C PHE A 196 4.62 -29.51 4.01
N THR A 197 3.85 -29.35 2.94
CA THR A 197 3.89 -28.21 2.05
C THR A 197 2.68 -27.32 2.29
N VAL A 198 2.89 -26.01 2.39
CA VAL A 198 1.83 -25.00 2.40
C VAL A 198 1.93 -24.19 1.11
N LEU A 199 0.83 -24.12 0.36
CA LEU A 199 0.71 -23.18 -0.74
C LEU A 199 0.43 -21.80 -0.16
N VAL A 200 1.26 -20.81 -0.53
CA VAL A 200 1.14 -19.44 -0.04
C VAL A 200 0.69 -18.50 -1.14
N SER A 201 -0.30 -17.67 -0.82
CA SER A 201 -0.93 -16.70 -1.73
C SER A 201 -0.99 -15.29 -1.14
N ASN A 202 -0.61 -15.13 0.12
CA ASN A 202 -0.61 -13.85 0.82
C ASN A 202 0.36 -13.87 2.01
N GLY A 203 0.46 -12.72 2.67
CA GLY A 203 1.28 -12.49 3.86
C GLY A 203 1.01 -13.49 4.99
N TYR A 204 -0.26 -13.65 5.29
CA TYR A 204 -0.72 -14.39 6.45
C TYR A 204 -0.44 -15.90 6.34
N GLU A 205 -0.59 -16.47 5.15
CA GLU A 205 -0.30 -17.88 4.89
C GLU A 205 1.16 -18.23 5.06
N LEU A 206 2.08 -17.37 4.56
CA LEU A 206 3.49 -17.55 4.88
C LEU A 206 3.71 -17.42 6.37
N TRP A 207 3.20 -16.38 7.01
CA TRP A 207 3.45 -16.17 8.43
C TRP A 207 3.04 -17.41 9.25
N ARG A 208 1.93 -18.06 8.90
CA ARG A 208 1.52 -19.36 9.47
C ARG A 208 2.50 -20.49 9.16
N ALA A 209 2.94 -20.64 7.92
CA ALA A 209 3.90 -21.68 7.54
C ALA A 209 5.27 -21.48 8.24
N ALA A 210 5.78 -20.26 8.26
CA ALA A 210 7.10 -19.93 8.82
C ALA A 210 7.14 -20.00 10.35
N ASN A 211 6.05 -19.65 11.03
CA ASN A 211 5.97 -19.66 12.49
C ASN A 211 5.24 -20.87 13.05
N PHE A 212 4.91 -21.87 12.22
CA PHE A 212 4.25 -23.10 12.66
C PHE A 212 4.90 -23.72 13.92
N PRO A 213 6.25 -23.87 14.00
CA PRO A 213 6.88 -24.48 15.18
C PRO A 213 6.80 -23.62 16.45
N THR A 214 6.53 -22.32 16.34
CA THR A 214 6.64 -21.36 17.44
C THR A 214 5.30 -20.76 17.87
N GLN A 215 4.24 -20.86 17.06
CA GLN A 215 2.93 -20.30 17.40
C GLN A 215 2.24 -21.03 18.54
N GLU A 216 2.14 -22.35 18.46
CA GLU A 216 1.50 -23.17 19.49
C GLU A 216 2.35 -24.41 19.78
N PRO A 217 3.51 -24.24 20.43
CA PRO A 217 4.44 -25.34 20.71
C PRO A 217 3.79 -26.44 21.56
N GLU A 218 2.88 -26.09 22.46
CA GLU A 218 2.08 -27.03 23.26
C GLU A 218 1.20 -27.93 22.38
N THR A 219 0.55 -27.37 21.36
CA THR A 219 -0.30 -28.12 20.42
C THR A 219 0.54 -29.08 19.56
N VAL A 220 1.69 -28.62 19.09
CA VAL A 220 2.64 -29.45 18.33
C VAL A 220 3.17 -30.58 19.21
N ALA A 221 3.55 -30.30 20.45
CA ALA A 221 4.00 -31.31 21.42
C ALA A 221 2.89 -32.33 21.73
N TRP A 222 1.65 -31.88 21.93
CA TRP A 222 0.51 -32.78 22.12
C TRP A 222 0.30 -33.71 20.93
N LEU A 223 0.35 -33.20 19.70
CA LEU A 223 0.31 -34.04 18.49
C LEU A 223 1.51 -34.99 18.42
N ASP A 224 2.69 -34.55 18.87
CA ASP A 224 3.89 -35.37 18.89
C ASP A 224 3.83 -36.54 19.87
N GLU A 225 3.24 -36.31 21.04
CA GLU A 225 3.20 -37.27 22.13
C GLU A 225 2.00 -38.21 22.06
N THR A 226 0.88 -37.77 21.48
CA THR A 226 -0.41 -38.47 21.62
C THR A 226 -1.06 -38.93 20.31
N PHE A 227 -0.60 -38.44 19.15
CA PHE A 227 -1.21 -38.77 17.86
C PHE A 227 -0.47 -39.90 17.16
N HIS A 228 -1.17 -41.01 16.90
CA HIS A 228 -0.60 -42.27 16.45
C HIS A 228 -1.22 -42.76 15.12
N GLU A 229 -0.71 -43.89 14.62
CA GLU A 229 -1.23 -44.53 13.42
C GLU A 229 -2.71 -44.93 13.60
N GLY A 230 -3.54 -44.59 12.61
CA GLY A 230 -4.97 -44.90 12.60
C GLY A 230 -5.86 -43.92 13.37
N ASP A 231 -5.29 -42.92 14.05
CA ASP A 231 -6.06 -41.90 14.75
C ASP A 231 -6.78 -40.95 13.79
N CYS A 232 -7.83 -40.29 14.29
CA CYS A 232 -8.59 -39.28 13.55
C CYS A 232 -8.53 -37.94 14.28
N LEU A 233 -7.89 -36.95 13.66
CA LEU A 233 -7.87 -35.57 14.17
C LEU A 233 -9.18 -34.87 13.83
N TYR A 234 -9.76 -34.15 14.79
CA TYR A 234 -10.85 -33.20 14.56
C TYR A 234 -10.30 -31.79 14.68
N ASP A 235 -10.13 -31.10 13.55
CA ASP A 235 -9.54 -29.77 13.46
C ASP A 235 -10.64 -28.71 13.32
N ILE A 236 -10.94 -28.03 14.44
CA ILE A 236 -12.03 -27.05 14.53
C ILE A 236 -11.46 -25.66 14.28
N GLY A 237 -11.91 -24.99 13.22
CA GLY A 237 -11.30 -23.75 12.76
C GLY A 237 -9.98 -24.03 12.05
N ALA A 238 -9.98 -25.02 11.16
CA ALA A 238 -8.79 -25.55 10.51
C ALA A 238 -8.00 -24.49 9.72
N ASN A 239 -8.61 -23.35 9.37
CA ASN A 239 -8.00 -22.27 8.62
C ASN A 239 -7.44 -22.82 7.29
N ILE A 240 -6.15 -22.63 7.00
CA ILE A 240 -5.46 -23.22 5.84
C ILE A 240 -4.93 -24.65 6.08
N GLY A 241 -5.18 -25.24 7.26
CA GLY A 241 -4.93 -26.65 7.56
C GLY A 241 -3.58 -26.99 8.17
N VAL A 242 -2.83 -26.04 8.73
CA VAL A 242 -1.44 -26.30 9.19
C VAL A 242 -1.31 -27.47 10.17
N TYR A 243 -2.25 -27.63 11.10
CA TYR A 243 -2.23 -28.76 12.06
C TYR A 243 -2.70 -30.06 11.46
N SER A 244 -3.76 -30.03 10.64
CA SER A 244 -4.20 -31.20 9.90
C SER A 244 -3.13 -31.74 8.95
N LEU A 245 -2.42 -30.87 8.24
CA LEU A 245 -1.28 -31.23 7.40
C LEU A 245 -0.16 -31.87 8.23
N TYR A 246 0.16 -31.27 9.38
CA TYR A 246 1.19 -31.80 10.27
C TYR A 246 0.84 -33.19 10.80
N ALA A 247 -0.37 -33.37 11.31
CA ALA A 247 -0.87 -34.65 11.83
C ALA A 247 -0.85 -35.75 10.76
N LEU A 248 -1.30 -35.42 9.54
CA LEU A 248 -1.30 -36.36 8.41
C LEU A 248 0.09 -36.61 7.82
N ALA A 249 1.05 -35.69 7.99
CA ALA A 249 2.43 -35.89 7.57
C ALA A 249 3.21 -36.81 8.53
N LYS A 250 2.81 -36.89 9.80
CA LYS A 250 3.45 -37.74 10.82
C LYS A 250 3.18 -39.24 10.61
N THR A 251 2.01 -39.60 10.11
CA THR A 251 1.60 -41.01 9.98
C THR A 251 0.93 -41.27 8.64
N HIS A 252 1.01 -42.49 8.13
CA HIS A 252 0.43 -42.83 6.82
C HIS A 252 -1.05 -43.21 6.87
N THR A 253 -1.56 -43.56 8.05
CA THR A 253 -2.89 -44.15 8.25
C THR A 253 -3.86 -43.25 8.99
N ALA A 254 -3.38 -42.18 9.63
CA ALA A 254 -4.28 -41.23 10.29
C ALA A 254 -5.21 -40.51 9.31
N GLN A 255 -6.32 -40.04 9.86
CA GLN A 255 -7.34 -39.25 9.18
C GLN A 255 -7.50 -37.87 9.84
N ALA A 256 -8.06 -36.92 9.10
CA ALA A 256 -8.42 -35.61 9.61
C ALA A 256 -9.83 -35.22 9.18
N ILE A 257 -10.60 -34.67 10.10
CA ILE A 257 -11.90 -34.06 9.87
C ILE A 257 -11.77 -32.58 10.21
N CYS A 258 -11.87 -31.74 9.18
CA CYS A 258 -11.56 -30.32 9.28
C CYS A 258 -12.83 -29.48 9.11
N PHE A 259 -13.04 -28.52 10.00
CA PHE A 259 -14.16 -27.58 9.96
C PHE A 259 -13.62 -26.17 9.76
N GLU A 260 -14.01 -25.50 8.67
CA GLU A 260 -13.61 -24.12 8.38
C GLU A 260 -14.76 -23.34 7.72
N PRO A 261 -15.37 -22.37 8.41
CA PRO A 261 -16.51 -21.62 7.87
C PRO A 261 -16.11 -20.53 6.85
N ASP A 262 -14.89 -20.00 6.88
CA ASP A 262 -14.47 -18.97 5.93
C ASP A 262 -14.20 -19.60 4.56
N ALA A 263 -14.91 -19.14 3.53
CA ALA A 263 -14.85 -19.73 2.20
C ALA A 263 -13.46 -19.62 1.54
N VAL A 264 -12.70 -18.57 1.85
CA VAL A 264 -11.34 -18.40 1.33
C VAL A 264 -10.42 -19.40 2.03
N ASN A 265 -10.42 -19.45 3.36
CA ASN A 265 -9.62 -20.41 4.12
C ASN A 265 -9.97 -21.86 3.74
N TYR A 266 -11.25 -22.20 3.61
CA TYR A 266 -11.70 -23.52 3.18
C TYR A 266 -11.15 -23.90 1.79
N TYR A 267 -11.16 -22.97 0.84
CA TYR A 267 -10.53 -23.19 -0.46
C TYR A 267 -9.02 -23.45 -0.33
N ARG A 268 -8.32 -22.65 0.50
CA ARG A 268 -6.87 -22.82 0.74
C ARG A 268 -6.54 -24.14 1.43
N LEU A 269 -7.34 -24.56 2.41
CA LEU A 269 -7.27 -25.84 3.09
C LEU A 269 -7.34 -27.01 2.09
N GLY A 270 -8.34 -27.00 1.20
CA GLY A 270 -8.47 -28.01 0.15
C GLY A 270 -7.26 -28.06 -0.77
N MET A 271 -6.76 -26.90 -1.21
CA MET A 271 -5.56 -26.81 -2.05
C MET A 271 -4.33 -27.40 -1.34
N ASN A 272 -4.14 -27.12 -0.05
CA ASN A 272 -3.03 -27.67 0.72
C ASN A 272 -3.15 -29.19 0.93
N MET A 273 -4.35 -29.71 1.17
CA MET A 273 -4.57 -31.16 1.28
C MET A 273 -4.22 -31.89 -0.02
N VAL A 274 -4.59 -31.31 -1.16
CA VAL A 274 -4.25 -31.85 -2.49
C VAL A 274 -2.73 -31.79 -2.73
N ALA A 275 -2.08 -30.67 -2.41
CA ALA A 275 -0.63 -30.49 -2.60
C ALA A 275 0.21 -31.53 -1.83
N ASN A 276 -0.30 -32.05 -0.72
CA ASN A 276 0.39 -33.07 0.08
C ASN A 276 -0.10 -34.51 -0.22
N GLY A 277 -1.03 -34.69 -1.17
CA GLY A 277 -1.61 -36.00 -1.46
C GLY A 277 -2.50 -36.56 -0.35
N PHE A 278 -3.05 -35.70 0.51
CA PHE A 278 -3.83 -36.08 1.69
C PHE A 278 -5.34 -36.10 1.47
N GLY A 279 -5.82 -35.82 0.25
CA GLY A 279 -7.25 -35.75 -0.06
C GLY A 279 -8.05 -37.03 0.26
N ALA A 280 -7.43 -38.22 0.23
CA ALA A 280 -8.09 -39.47 0.62
C ALA A 280 -8.17 -39.69 2.14
N ARG A 281 -7.43 -38.89 2.93
CA ARG A 281 -7.32 -39.01 4.40
C ARG A 281 -7.92 -37.80 5.13
N ALA A 282 -8.40 -36.80 4.39
CA ALA A 282 -9.00 -35.60 4.95
C ALA A 282 -10.44 -35.43 4.46
N VAL A 283 -11.36 -35.17 5.41
CA VAL A 283 -12.74 -34.77 5.13
C VAL A 283 -12.90 -33.32 5.55
N LEU A 284 -13.34 -32.46 4.63
CA LEU A 284 -13.42 -31.01 4.85
C LEU A 284 -14.88 -30.55 4.88
N PHE A 285 -15.25 -29.76 5.89
CA PHE A 285 -16.57 -29.19 6.04
C PHE A 285 -16.52 -27.65 6.04
N PRO A 286 -17.23 -26.97 5.12
CA PRO A 286 -17.28 -25.51 5.04
C PRO A 286 -18.27 -24.92 6.06
N VAL A 287 -18.17 -25.32 7.33
CA VAL A 287 -19.11 -24.97 8.40
C VAL A 287 -18.38 -24.67 9.71
N ALA A 288 -18.99 -23.86 10.56
CA ALA A 288 -18.57 -23.71 11.95
C ALA A 288 -19.16 -24.86 12.80
N LEU A 289 -18.45 -25.24 13.87
CA LEU A 289 -18.93 -26.25 14.82
C LEU A 289 -19.54 -25.56 16.05
N SER A 290 -20.71 -26.04 16.47
CA SER A 290 -21.44 -25.57 17.65
C SER A 290 -22.15 -26.74 18.33
N ASP A 291 -22.64 -26.54 19.56
CA ASP A 291 -23.46 -27.49 20.31
C ASP A 291 -24.92 -27.54 19.82
N HIS A 292 -25.31 -26.64 18.92
CA HIS A 292 -26.61 -26.62 18.26
C HIS A 292 -26.50 -26.24 16.78
N THR A 293 -27.53 -26.60 16.00
CA THR A 293 -27.66 -26.12 14.60
C THR A 293 -28.18 -24.68 14.61
N GLY A 294 -27.50 -23.80 13.87
CA GLY A 294 -27.89 -22.40 13.67
C GLY A 294 -28.80 -22.16 12.47
#